data_AF-A0A6A8A4E6-F1
#
_entry.id   AF-A0A6A8A4E6-F1
#
_cell.length_a   1.000
_cell.length_b   1.000
_cell.length_c   1.000
_cell.angle_alpha   90.00
_cell.angle_beta   90.00
_cell.angle_gamma   90.00
#
_symmetry.space_group_name_H-M   'P 1'
#
loop_
_entity.id
_entity.type
_entity.pdbx_description
1 polymer ?
#
loop_
_entity_poly.entity_id
_entity_poly.type
_entity_poly.pdbx_seq_one_letter_code
_entity_poly.pdbx_strand_id
1 'polypeptide(L)'
;MLKMIAKALAAAASMMGSLCKWSWDFGVAALRFPLELLGFTGSGPLKPKPFEPENTKEDVLAELHEARQRQTAVHALDRDGMESVMAFCRAHKGDRPTMPLPTRLDPSVRIALRKLDDAALRALSSASIGKIRKYMNCEAHGIHGVPEFASALPSIDEAPSKRLNRHEHVLRRVNAHLRSPKMDMMLTPSPHRMRF
;
A
#
# COMPACT_ATOMS: atom_id res chain seq x y z
N MET A 1 -23.34 19.32 65.32
CA MET A 1 -22.60 19.83 64.15
C MET A 1 -21.96 18.72 63.30
N LEU A 2 -21.32 17.70 63.88
CA LEU A 2 -20.71 16.56 63.15
C LEU A 2 -21.66 15.84 62.16
N LYS A 3 -22.94 15.64 62.52
CA LYS A 3 -23.95 15.01 61.65
C LYS A 3 -24.29 15.85 60.41
N MET A 4 -24.10 17.17 60.44
CA MET A 4 -24.36 18.04 59.29
C MET A 4 -23.19 18.02 58.30
N ILE A 5 -21.96 17.94 58.80
CA ILE A 5 -20.75 17.82 57.96
C ILE A 5 -20.75 16.47 57.23
N ALA A 6 -21.15 15.38 57.91
CA ALA A 6 -21.27 14.07 57.28
C ALA A 6 -22.32 14.03 56.15
N LYS A 7 -23.47 14.71 56.33
CA LYS A 7 -24.49 14.82 55.28
C LYS A 7 -24.03 15.67 54.10
N ALA A 8 -23.28 16.75 54.35
CA ALA A 8 -22.73 17.58 53.28
C ALA A 8 -21.68 16.82 52.43
N LEU A 9 -20.83 16.03 53.06
CA LEU A 9 -19.80 15.25 52.38
C LEU A 9 -20.40 14.06 51.60
N ALA A 10 -21.45 13.43 52.14
CA ALA A 10 -22.21 12.40 51.43
C ALA A 10 -22.97 12.97 50.22
N ALA A 11 -23.55 14.17 50.35
CA ALA A 11 -24.21 14.85 49.23
C ALA A 11 -23.19 15.22 48.13
N ALA A 12 -22.02 15.74 48.49
CA ALA A 12 -20.96 16.06 47.55
C ALA A 12 -20.43 14.81 46.81
N ALA A 13 -20.25 13.68 47.52
CA ALA A 13 -19.83 12.42 46.91
C ALA A 13 -20.90 11.86 45.95
N SER A 14 -22.19 11.97 46.30
CA SER A 14 -23.28 11.54 45.42
C SER A 14 -23.39 12.37 44.14
N MET A 15 -23.15 13.69 44.22
CA MET A 15 -23.13 14.58 43.06
C MET A 15 -21.95 14.30 42.13
N MET A 16 -20.78 13.97 42.68
CA MET A 16 -19.61 13.61 41.88
C MET A 16 -19.81 12.26 41.15
N GLY A 17 -20.47 11.29 41.81
CA GLY A 17 -20.85 10.03 41.19
C GLY A 17 -21.90 10.19 40.08
N SER A 18 -22.88 11.09 40.24
CA SER A 18 -23.89 11.34 39.20
C SER A 18 -23.32 12.10 38.01
N LEU A 19 -22.41 13.06 38.22
CA LEU A 19 -21.73 13.78 37.15
C LEU A 19 -20.82 12.86 36.33
N CYS A 20 -20.12 11.94 36.99
CA CYS A 20 -19.28 10.96 36.32
C CYS A 20 -20.11 9.99 35.45
N LYS A 21 -21.23 9.48 35.97
CA LYS A 21 -22.17 8.67 35.18
C LYS A 21 -22.76 9.43 34.00
N TRP A 22 -23.19 10.68 34.21
CA TRP A 22 -23.72 11.52 33.15
C TRP A 22 -22.68 11.76 32.04
N SER A 23 -21.42 12.03 32.39
CA SER A 23 -20.35 12.21 31.40
C SER A 23 -20.04 10.93 30.61
N TRP A 24 -20.13 9.76 31.26
CA TRP A 24 -19.94 8.46 30.61
C TRP A 24 -21.09 8.15 29.65
N ASP A 25 -22.33 8.31 30.11
CA ASP A 25 -23.51 8.07 29.30
C ASP A 25 -23.59 9.03 28.10
N PHE A 26 -23.17 10.29 28.29
CA PHE A 26 -23.07 11.25 27.19
C PHE A 26 -21.95 10.91 26.20
N GLY A 27 -20.82 10.39 26.66
CA GLY A 27 -19.73 9.92 25.78
C GLY A 27 -20.14 8.72 24.93
N VAL A 28 -20.84 7.74 25.54
CA VAL A 28 -21.39 6.59 24.82
C VAL A 28 -22.49 7.01 23.84
N ALA A 29 -23.36 7.95 24.23
CA ALA A 29 -24.40 8.49 23.36
C ALA A 29 -23.83 9.32 22.20
N ALA A 30 -22.80 10.14 22.44
CA ALA A 30 -22.14 10.95 21.42
C ALA A 30 -21.35 10.12 20.40
N LEU A 31 -20.85 8.95 20.80
CA LEU A 31 -20.30 7.96 19.87
C LEU A 31 -21.41 7.19 19.15
N ARG A 32 -22.52 6.83 19.82
CA ARG A 32 -23.63 6.11 19.19
C ARG A 32 -24.40 6.93 18.17
N PHE A 33 -24.70 8.20 18.44
CA PHE A 33 -25.48 9.06 17.54
C PHE A 33 -24.97 9.15 16.10
N PRO A 34 -23.67 9.42 15.85
CA PRO A 34 -23.15 9.46 14.48
C PRO A 34 -23.09 8.07 13.84
N LEU A 35 -22.90 6.99 14.61
CA LEU A 35 -22.95 5.62 14.09
C LEU A 35 -24.38 5.16 13.77
N GLU A 36 -25.38 5.61 14.53
CA GLU A 36 -26.81 5.39 14.24
C GLU A 36 -27.25 6.18 13.01
N LEU A 37 -26.79 7.44 12.86
CA LEU A 37 -27.06 8.27 11.68
C LEU A 37 -26.40 7.72 10.40
N LEU A 38 -25.21 7.13 10.50
CA LEU A 38 -24.52 6.45 9.38
C LEU A 38 -24.99 5.00 9.14
N GLY A 39 -26.03 4.53 9.84
CA GLY A 39 -26.62 3.20 9.59
C GLY A 39 -25.75 2.01 10.04
N PHE A 40 -24.77 2.23 10.92
CA PHE A 40 -23.87 1.19 11.42
C PHE A 40 -24.52 0.31 12.51
N THR A 41 -25.58 0.80 13.15
CA THR A 41 -26.36 0.06 14.14
C THR A 41 -27.82 0.08 13.70
N GLY A 42 -28.26 -0.98 13.03
CA GLY A 42 -29.58 -1.08 12.39
C GLY A 42 -30.78 -1.06 13.33
N SER A 43 -31.09 0.07 13.98
CA SER A 43 -32.21 0.25 14.90
C SER A 43 -33.30 1.20 14.37
N GLY A 44 -33.45 1.33 13.05
CA GLY A 44 -34.67 1.91 12.45
C GLY A 44 -35.70 0.81 12.19
N PRO A 45 -37.02 1.06 12.38
CA PRO A 45 -38.07 0.11 12.05
C PRO A 45 -38.33 0.11 10.54
N LEU A 46 -37.30 -0.22 9.75
CA LEU A 46 -37.49 -0.68 8.40
C LEU A 46 -37.88 -2.15 8.53
N LYS A 47 -39.18 -2.46 8.47
CA LYS A 47 -39.62 -3.84 8.21
C LYS A 47 -38.88 -4.29 6.95
N PRO A 48 -37.93 -5.24 7.03
CA PRO A 48 -37.28 -5.73 5.84
C PRO A 48 -38.37 -6.33 4.96
N LYS A 49 -38.47 -5.89 3.70
CA LYS A 49 -39.22 -6.65 2.70
C LYS A 49 -38.68 -8.09 2.77
N PRO A 50 -39.54 -9.13 2.72
CA PRO A 50 -39.06 -10.51 2.70
C PRO A 50 -38.04 -10.62 1.57
N PHE A 51 -36.80 -10.90 1.95
CA PHE A 51 -35.70 -11.12 1.02
C PHE A 51 -36.00 -12.44 0.32
N GLU A 52 -36.47 -12.36 -0.92
CA GLU A 52 -36.51 -13.50 -1.82
C GLU A 52 -35.12 -13.58 -2.45
N PRO A 53 -34.27 -14.56 -2.06
CA PRO A 53 -33.02 -14.77 -2.76
C PRO A 53 -33.35 -15.22 -4.19
N GLU A 54 -33.11 -14.35 -5.15
CA GLU A 54 -33.12 -14.70 -6.58
C GLU A 54 -32.03 -15.75 -6.89
N ASN A 55 -31.01 -15.82 -6.03
CA ASN A 55 -29.94 -16.79 -6.12
C ASN A 55 -30.30 -18.08 -5.38
N THR A 56 -30.41 -19.16 -6.15
CA THR A 56 -30.58 -20.52 -5.63
C THR A 56 -29.40 -20.86 -4.73
N LYS A 57 -29.61 -21.64 -3.65
CA LYS A 57 -28.52 -22.04 -2.72
C LYS A 57 -27.31 -22.67 -3.42
N GLU A 58 -27.55 -23.29 -4.58
CA GLU A 58 -26.54 -23.91 -5.43
C GLU A 58 -25.61 -22.87 -6.07
N ASP A 59 -26.12 -21.70 -6.49
CA ASP A 59 -25.29 -20.61 -7.03
C ASP A 59 -24.37 -20.03 -5.96
N VAL A 60 -24.86 -19.85 -4.74
CA VAL A 60 -24.06 -19.34 -3.62
C VAL A 60 -22.92 -20.30 -3.28
N LEU A 61 -23.17 -21.61 -3.34
CA LEU A 61 -22.13 -22.62 -3.13
C LEU A 61 -21.13 -22.64 -4.28
N ALA A 62 -21.58 -22.55 -5.52
CA ALA A 62 -20.72 -22.49 -6.69
C ALA A 62 -19.79 -21.26 -6.64
N GLU A 63 -20.32 -20.09 -6.31
CA GLU A 63 -19.55 -18.85 -6.16
C GLU A 63 -18.53 -18.95 -5.01
N LEU A 64 -18.91 -19.56 -3.88
CA LEU A 64 -17.98 -19.80 -2.76
C LEU A 64 -16.84 -20.74 -3.13
N HIS A 65 -17.15 -21.81 -3.86
CA HIS A 65 -16.15 -22.76 -4.33
C HIS A 65 -15.19 -22.10 -5.33
N GLU A 66 -15.72 -21.32 -6.26
CA GLU A 66 -14.91 -20.58 -7.24
C GLU A 66 -14.03 -19.53 -6.55
N ALA A 67 -14.56 -18.78 -5.59
CA ALA A 67 -13.80 -17.81 -4.81
C ALA A 67 -12.66 -18.47 -4.01
N ARG A 68 -12.93 -19.61 -3.37
CA ARG A 68 -11.90 -20.39 -2.65
C ARG A 68 -10.82 -20.90 -3.60
N GLN A 69 -11.20 -21.42 -4.77
CA GLN A 69 -10.23 -21.89 -5.76
C GLN A 69 -9.32 -20.76 -6.25
N ARG A 70 -9.89 -19.60 -6.58
CA ARG A 70 -9.10 -18.40 -6.97
C ARG A 70 -8.13 -17.97 -5.87
N GLN A 71 -8.57 -17.96 -4.61
CA GLN A 71 -7.69 -17.62 -3.48
C GLN A 71 -6.56 -18.65 -3.32
N THR A 72 -6.87 -19.95 -3.36
CA THR A 72 -5.84 -20.99 -3.22
C THR A 72 -4.82 -20.97 -4.36
N ALA A 73 -5.26 -20.71 -5.60
CA ALA A 73 -4.37 -20.59 -6.74
C ALA A 73 -3.41 -19.40 -6.59
N VAL A 74 -3.92 -18.23 -6.20
CA VAL A 74 -3.09 -17.03 -5.97
C VAL A 74 -2.10 -17.24 -4.82
N HIS A 75 -2.51 -17.92 -3.74
CA HIS A 75 -1.65 -18.13 -2.58
C HIS A 75 -0.61 -19.24 -2.77
N ALA A 76 -0.93 -20.34 -3.45
CA ALA A 76 0.00 -21.44 -3.70
C ALA A 76 1.12 -21.02 -4.67
N LEU A 77 0.77 -20.31 -5.74
CA LEU A 77 1.75 -19.85 -6.75
C LEU A 77 2.80 -18.91 -6.16
N ASP A 78 2.42 -18.08 -5.19
CA ASP A 78 3.29 -17.03 -4.66
C ASP A 78 4.11 -17.47 -3.44
N ARG A 79 3.62 -18.47 -2.69
CA ARG A 79 4.30 -18.97 -1.50
C ARG A 79 5.63 -19.67 -1.85
N ASP A 80 5.63 -20.53 -2.86
CA ASP A 80 6.84 -21.27 -3.28
C ASP A 80 7.92 -20.33 -3.85
N GLY A 81 7.48 -19.28 -4.56
CA GLY A 81 8.36 -18.24 -5.09
C GLY A 81 9.03 -17.42 -3.98
N MET A 82 8.24 -17.01 -2.97
CA MET A 82 8.77 -16.26 -1.84
C MET A 82 9.68 -17.10 -0.95
N GLU A 83 9.30 -18.36 -0.64
CA GLU A 83 10.11 -19.24 0.22
C GLU A 83 11.48 -19.53 -0.40
N SER A 84 11.55 -19.75 -1.72
CA SER A 84 12.81 -19.95 -2.43
C SER A 84 13.68 -18.68 -2.52
N VAL A 85 13.08 -17.50 -2.69
CA VAL A 85 13.82 -16.21 -2.61
C VAL A 85 14.34 -15.97 -1.19
N MET A 86 13.53 -16.24 -0.17
CA MET A 86 13.97 -16.13 1.24
C MET A 86 15.09 -17.13 1.56
N ALA A 87 15.00 -18.36 1.07
CA ALA A 87 16.06 -19.36 1.21
C ALA A 87 17.36 -18.86 0.53
N PHE A 88 17.25 -18.23 -0.65
CA PHE A 88 18.41 -17.68 -1.37
C PHE A 88 19.08 -16.56 -0.58
N CYS A 89 18.29 -15.65 -0.03
CA CYS A 89 18.78 -14.54 0.78
C CYS A 89 19.43 -15.01 2.10
N ARG A 90 19.00 -16.15 2.65
CA ARG A 90 19.56 -16.76 3.86
C ARG A 90 20.78 -17.65 3.58
N ALA A 91 20.93 -18.15 2.37
CA ALA A 91 22.01 -19.05 2.00
C ALA A 91 23.39 -18.39 2.14
N HIS A 92 24.39 -19.21 2.49
CA HIS A 92 25.78 -18.77 2.59
C HIS A 92 26.36 -18.46 1.20
N LYS A 93 27.36 -17.58 1.13
CA LYS A 93 27.93 -17.08 -0.13
C LYS A 93 28.41 -18.19 -1.08
N GLY A 94 28.86 -19.32 -0.53
CA GLY A 94 29.31 -20.50 -1.27
C GLY A 94 28.19 -21.32 -1.91
N ASP A 95 26.98 -21.32 -1.33
CA ASP A 95 25.86 -22.18 -1.76
C ASP A 95 24.88 -21.44 -2.71
N ARG A 96 24.94 -20.11 -2.75
CA ARG A 96 24.12 -19.29 -3.65
C ARG A 96 24.30 -19.55 -5.15
N PRO A 97 25.50 -19.78 -5.71
CA PRO A 97 25.63 -20.00 -7.14
C PRO A 97 25.00 -21.32 -7.60
N THR A 98 24.92 -22.32 -6.72
CA THR A 98 24.34 -23.63 -7.01
C THR A 98 22.85 -23.70 -6.70
N MET A 99 22.31 -22.77 -5.90
CA MET A 99 20.90 -22.78 -5.53
C MET A 99 19.99 -22.36 -6.70
N PRO A 100 19.02 -23.20 -7.10
CA PRO A 100 18.09 -22.85 -8.16
C PRO A 100 17.09 -21.80 -7.66
N LEU A 101 17.04 -20.65 -8.35
CA LEU A 101 15.96 -19.67 -8.20
C LEU A 101 14.77 -20.11 -9.05
N PRO A 102 13.52 -19.93 -8.59
CA PRO A 102 12.33 -20.36 -9.32
C PRO A 102 12.26 -19.71 -10.70
N THR A 103 12.04 -20.53 -11.74
CA THR A 103 11.98 -20.08 -13.15
C THR A 103 10.81 -19.13 -13.42
N ARG A 104 9.75 -19.20 -12.61
CA ARG A 104 8.56 -18.33 -12.69
C ARG A 104 8.83 -16.90 -12.22
N LEU A 105 9.96 -16.64 -11.54
CA LEU A 105 10.34 -15.29 -11.12
C LEU A 105 10.82 -14.46 -12.31
N ASP A 106 10.49 -13.17 -12.31
CA ASP A 106 10.96 -12.21 -13.31
C ASP A 106 12.49 -12.36 -13.51
N PRO A 107 12.97 -12.54 -14.76
CA PRO A 107 14.40 -12.62 -15.05
C PRO A 107 15.21 -11.45 -14.47
N SER A 108 14.63 -10.25 -14.42
CA SER A 108 15.28 -9.05 -13.86
C SER A 108 15.58 -9.21 -12.38
N VAL A 109 14.61 -9.74 -11.63
CA VAL A 109 14.74 -10.02 -10.19
C VAL A 109 15.77 -11.11 -9.94
N ARG A 110 15.81 -12.16 -10.77
CA ARG A 110 16.82 -13.23 -10.67
C ARG A 110 18.23 -12.70 -10.87
N ILE A 111 18.42 -11.81 -11.84
CA ILE A 111 19.73 -11.19 -12.10
C ILE A 111 20.13 -10.28 -10.94
N ALA A 112 19.20 -9.48 -10.42
CA ALA A 112 19.46 -8.59 -9.30
C ALA A 112 19.82 -9.36 -8.02
N LEU A 113 19.08 -10.41 -7.67
CA LEU A 113 19.39 -11.27 -6.51
C LEU A 113 20.81 -11.86 -6.58
N ARG A 114 21.28 -12.22 -7.78
CA ARG A 114 22.65 -12.72 -7.98
C ARG A 114 23.73 -11.63 -7.91
N LYS A 115 23.38 -10.38 -8.16
CA LYS A 115 24.30 -9.22 -8.14
C LYS A 115 24.31 -8.48 -6.81
N LEU A 116 23.32 -8.72 -5.96
CA LEU A 116 23.16 -8.09 -4.66
C LEU A 116 24.30 -8.46 -3.70
N ASP A 117 24.73 -7.48 -2.92
CA ASP A 117 25.73 -7.68 -1.87
C ASP A 117 25.15 -8.45 -0.67
N ASP A 118 26.03 -9.06 0.12
CA ASP A 118 25.70 -9.85 1.31
C ASP A 118 24.88 -9.05 2.32
N ALA A 119 25.19 -7.77 2.50
CA ALA A 119 24.45 -6.88 3.40
C ALA A 119 23.01 -6.64 2.91
N ALA A 120 22.83 -6.46 1.61
CA ALA A 120 21.53 -6.22 1.01
C ALA A 120 20.67 -7.49 0.98
N LEU A 121 21.27 -8.66 0.80
CA LEU A 121 20.57 -9.95 0.92
C LEU A 121 20.11 -10.22 2.37
N ARG A 122 20.88 -9.80 3.37
CA ARG A 122 20.45 -9.84 4.78
C ARG A 122 19.32 -8.84 5.08
N ALA A 123 19.35 -7.67 4.46
CA ALA A 123 18.25 -6.71 4.55
C ALA A 123 16.97 -7.27 3.91
N LEU A 124 17.08 -7.99 2.78
CA LEU A 124 15.96 -8.69 2.15
C LEU A 124 15.40 -9.82 3.03
N SER A 125 16.26 -10.63 3.67
CA SER A 125 15.80 -11.75 4.50
C SER A 125 15.16 -11.32 5.83
N SER A 126 15.45 -10.11 6.30
CA SER A 126 14.85 -9.49 7.50
C SER A 126 13.66 -8.58 7.19
N ALA A 127 13.39 -8.31 5.91
CA ALA A 127 12.24 -7.50 5.51
C ALA A 127 10.91 -8.24 5.71
N SER A 128 9.83 -7.48 5.87
CA SER A 128 8.47 -8.03 5.94
C SER A 128 8.09 -8.70 4.61
N ILE A 129 7.28 -9.77 4.69
CA ILE A 129 6.78 -10.53 3.53
C ILE A 129 6.17 -9.62 2.45
N GLY A 130 5.41 -8.59 2.85
CA GLY A 130 4.83 -7.63 1.90
C GLY A 130 5.86 -6.84 1.10
N LYS A 131 7.00 -6.47 1.69
CA LYS A 131 8.09 -5.79 0.98
C LYS A 131 8.84 -6.72 0.03
N ILE A 132 9.00 -7.99 0.41
CA ILE A 132 9.60 -9.02 -0.45
C ILE A 132 8.71 -9.27 -1.67
N ARG A 133 7.38 -9.34 -1.48
CA ARG A 133 6.42 -9.45 -2.59
C ARG A 133 6.51 -8.25 -3.53
N LYS A 134 6.58 -7.03 -3.00
CA LYS A 134 6.80 -5.81 -3.81
C LYS A 134 8.11 -5.89 -4.60
N TYR A 135 9.18 -6.35 -3.96
CA TYR A 135 10.47 -6.56 -4.63
C TYR A 135 10.39 -7.60 -5.77
N MET A 136 9.67 -8.71 -5.56
CA MET A 136 9.45 -9.73 -6.59
C MET A 136 8.61 -9.24 -7.77
N ASN A 137 7.70 -8.29 -7.52
CA ASN A 137 6.88 -7.63 -8.54
C ASN A 137 7.57 -6.43 -9.21
N CYS A 138 8.85 -6.17 -8.91
CA CYS A 138 9.57 -4.98 -9.38
C CYS A 138 8.91 -3.64 -8.97
N GLU A 139 8.21 -3.63 -7.83
CA GLU A 139 7.59 -2.43 -7.24
C GLU A 139 8.53 -1.75 -6.23
N ALA A 140 8.24 -0.48 -5.93
CA ALA A 140 8.91 0.26 -4.85
C ALA A 140 8.69 -0.42 -3.50
N HIS A 141 9.76 -1.00 -2.96
CA HIS A 141 9.71 -1.89 -1.80
C HIS A 141 10.20 -1.23 -0.50
N GLY A 142 10.95 -0.11 -0.58
CA GLY A 142 11.37 0.66 0.59
C GLY A 142 12.19 -0.16 1.59
N ILE A 143 13.08 -1.03 1.10
CA ILE A 143 14.06 -1.75 1.91
C ILE A 143 15.39 -1.02 1.79
N HIS A 144 15.92 -0.53 2.90
CA HIS A 144 17.19 0.19 2.89
C HIS A 144 18.35 -0.73 2.48
N GLY A 145 19.16 -0.24 1.53
CA GLY A 145 20.34 -0.97 1.03
C GLY A 145 20.06 -1.95 -0.12
N VAL A 146 18.81 -2.12 -0.53
CA VAL A 146 18.43 -2.94 -1.70
C VAL A 146 18.12 -1.99 -2.85
N PRO A 147 18.71 -2.17 -4.05
CA PRO A 147 18.40 -1.34 -5.20
C PRO A 147 16.94 -1.49 -5.61
N GLU A 148 16.23 -0.37 -5.77
CA GLU A 148 14.87 -0.36 -6.30
C GLU A 148 14.88 -0.63 -7.80
N PHE A 149 14.10 -1.61 -8.24
CA PHE A 149 13.75 -1.74 -9.65
C PHE A 149 12.90 -0.53 -9.98
N ALA A 150 13.46 0.43 -10.71
CA ALA A 150 12.82 1.71 -10.99
C ALA A 150 11.43 1.49 -11.58
N SER A 151 10.39 1.55 -10.74
CA SER A 151 9.01 1.58 -11.15
C SER A 151 8.73 2.98 -11.68
N ALA A 152 8.97 3.17 -12.98
CA ALA A 152 8.77 4.41 -13.72
C ALA A 152 9.56 5.63 -13.17
N LEU A 153 10.39 6.21 -14.03
CA LEU A 153 10.96 7.57 -13.96
C LEU A 153 10.68 8.34 -12.65
N PRO A 154 11.70 8.69 -11.84
CA PRO A 154 11.46 9.67 -10.78
C PRO A 154 10.85 10.92 -11.43
N SER A 155 9.65 11.31 -11.00
CA SER A 155 9.16 12.65 -11.29
C SER A 155 10.24 13.59 -10.78
N ILE A 156 10.75 14.40 -11.70
CA ILE A 156 11.77 15.40 -11.48
C ILE A 156 11.21 16.38 -10.44
N ASP A 157 11.41 16.15 -9.15
CA ASP A 157 11.11 17.12 -8.08
C ASP A 157 11.86 16.81 -6.77
N GLU A 158 13.05 16.20 -6.86
CA GLU A 158 14.06 16.39 -5.81
C GLU A 158 15.06 17.44 -6.29
N ALA A 159 14.90 18.65 -5.78
CA ALA A 159 15.85 19.74 -5.96
C ALA A 159 17.21 19.36 -5.35
N PRO A 160 18.31 19.31 -6.12
CA PRO A 160 19.62 19.26 -5.51
C PRO A 160 20.00 20.68 -5.08
N SER A 161 19.90 20.96 -3.79
CA SER A 161 20.51 22.10 -3.12
C SER A 161 22.03 21.96 -3.12
N LYS A 162 22.64 22.11 -4.29
CA LYS A 162 24.09 22.27 -4.41
C LYS A 162 24.35 23.30 -5.48
N ARG A 163 24.97 24.42 -5.10
CA ARG A 163 25.27 25.58 -5.96
C ARG A 163 25.78 25.09 -7.32
N LEU A 164 24.92 25.10 -8.34
CA LEU A 164 25.27 24.66 -9.69
C LEU A 164 26.33 25.60 -10.26
N ASN A 165 27.39 25.02 -10.82
CA ASN A 165 28.44 25.79 -11.46
C ASN A 165 27.89 26.42 -12.76
N ARG A 166 28.40 27.59 -13.18
CA ARG A 166 27.87 28.35 -14.35
C ARG A 166 27.76 27.49 -15.61
N HIS A 167 28.67 26.54 -15.76
CA HIS A 167 28.69 25.60 -16.88
C HIS A 167 27.48 24.65 -16.88
N GLU A 168 27.07 24.16 -15.72
CA GLU A 168 25.93 23.26 -15.58
C GLU A 168 24.61 24.00 -15.86
N HIS A 169 24.53 25.29 -15.51
CA HIS A 169 23.39 26.13 -15.85
C HIS A 169 23.19 26.28 -17.36
N VAL A 170 24.28 26.43 -18.12
CA VAL A 170 24.22 26.53 -19.59
C VAL A 170 23.76 25.21 -20.18
N LEU A 171 24.35 24.08 -19.76
CA LEU A 171 23.95 22.76 -20.25
C LEU A 171 22.48 22.45 -19.97
N ARG A 172 21.97 22.86 -18.81
CA ARG A 172 20.55 22.67 -18.46
C ARG A 172 19.63 23.51 -19.34
N ARG A 173 20.01 24.75 -19.67
CA ARG A 173 19.25 25.64 -20.56
C ARG A 173 19.24 25.13 -22.00
N VAL A 174 20.36 24.60 -22.49
CA VAL A 174 20.48 23.99 -23.82
C VAL A 174 19.63 22.72 -23.91
N ASN A 175 19.75 21.82 -22.93
CA ASN A 175 18.93 20.61 -22.89
C ASN A 175 17.43 20.90 -22.76
N ALA A 176 17.05 21.95 -22.04
CA ALA A 176 15.65 22.39 -21.96
C ALA A 176 15.13 22.91 -23.32
N HIS A 177 15.96 23.59 -24.11
CA HIS A 177 15.58 24.03 -25.46
C HIS A 177 15.46 22.86 -26.44
N LEU A 178 16.38 21.90 -26.39
CA LEU A 178 16.34 20.71 -27.24
C LEU A 178 15.14 19.79 -26.95
N ARG A 179 14.66 19.77 -25.70
CA ARG A 179 13.49 18.99 -25.28
C ARG A 179 12.16 19.71 -25.45
N SER A 180 12.18 21.00 -25.82
CA SER A 180 10.94 21.73 -26.05
C SER A 180 10.40 21.40 -27.46
N PRO A 181 9.13 20.98 -27.61
CA PRO A 181 8.54 20.49 -28.87
C PRO A 181 8.33 21.59 -29.93
N LYS A 182 8.91 22.78 -29.76
CA LYS A 182 8.73 23.92 -30.65
C LYS A 182 9.46 23.79 -31.99
N MET A 183 10.38 22.83 -32.11
CA MET A 183 11.13 22.56 -33.35
C MET A 183 10.44 21.57 -34.30
N ASP A 184 9.50 20.75 -33.80
CA ASP A 184 8.79 19.77 -34.66
C ASP A 184 7.71 20.42 -35.56
N MET A 185 7.32 21.66 -35.26
CA MET A 185 6.38 22.43 -36.10
C MET A 185 7.03 23.16 -37.29
N MET A 186 8.36 23.06 -37.49
CA MET A 186 9.04 23.69 -38.64
C MET A 186 9.46 22.70 -39.74
N LEU A 187 9.19 21.39 -39.60
CA LEU A 187 9.63 20.38 -40.58
C LEU A 187 8.50 19.57 -41.23
N THR A 188 7.23 19.94 -41.07
CA THR A 188 6.15 19.35 -41.88
C THR A 188 5.89 20.21 -43.13
N PRO A 189 6.25 19.75 -44.35
CA PRO A 189 5.84 20.44 -45.57
C PRO A 189 4.32 20.38 -45.74
N SER A 190 3.74 21.55 -45.94
CA SER A 190 2.30 21.79 -46.14
C SER A 190 1.77 21.09 -47.40
N PRO A 191 0.68 20.28 -47.34
CA PRO A 191 0.14 19.59 -48.50
C PRO A 191 -0.95 20.45 -49.17
N HIS A 192 -0.58 21.38 -50.03
CA HIS A 192 -1.53 22.04 -50.94
C HIS A 192 -0.89 22.38 -52.30
N ARG A 193 -0.94 21.43 -53.25
CA ARG A 193 -1.02 21.71 -54.70
C ARG A 193 -1.15 20.42 -55.54
N MET A 194 -2.38 20.01 -55.84
CA MET A 194 -2.82 19.40 -57.11
C MET A 194 -4.33 19.66 -57.16
N ARG A 195 -4.84 20.77 -57.71
CA ARG A 195 -5.12 21.01 -59.15
C ARG A 195 -5.53 19.74 -59.89
N PHE A 196 -6.84 19.49 -59.91
CA PHE A 196 -7.59 19.21 -61.13
C PHE A 196 -8.87 20.04 -61.09
#